data_AF-A0A345HN23-F1
#
_entry.id   AF-A0A345HN23-F1
#
_cell.length_a   1.000
_cell.length_b   1.000
_cell.length_c   1.000
_cell.angle_alpha   90.00
_cell.angle_beta   90.00
_cell.angle_gamma   90.00
#
_symmetry.space_group_name_H-M   'P 1'
#
loop_
_entity.id
_entity.type
_entity.pdbx_description
1 polymer ?
#
loop_
_entity_poly.entity_id
_entity_poly.type
_entity_poly.pdbx_seq_one_letter_code
_entity_poly.pdbx_strand_id
1 'polypeptide(L)'
;MAALSAMRADTSPLTGTHPAHVFHPLSEILSLWAADGIDTTPFRAGVENAQRRYTGYGLSRMLPLDRVLVGCESSRAGAFGGFHHPNQGYRHLQMVAVITMHGPMERRNPERPSLALLDLLRAYAHDCLHYGSRRRYAEVAGLPVRTQYGINYRRVTGQSYSVADERGSRHTRNLGIVMEGACDKEARSITRKTAERFGFTEPTDVLGALAFRDVTGTLTKEDSRRAVDVPESAEQTQYAAALRHYEMGVNRRYLHFLEEFAPGEENECHTRLLAAVISGDTTTLGAWLDDRHGPGTFAGLFRTPGYFEPVTA
;
A
#
# COMPACT_ATOMS: atom_id res chain seq x y z
N MET A 1 -14.90 -18.36 -15.52
CA MET A 1 -14.83 -16.98 -16.07
C MET A 1 -16.04 -16.11 -15.72
N ALA A 2 -17.29 -16.59 -15.84
CA ALA A 2 -18.49 -15.81 -15.52
C ALA A 2 -18.51 -15.26 -14.07
N ALA A 3 -18.13 -16.07 -13.08
CA ALA A 3 -18.07 -15.64 -11.67
C ALA A 3 -17.08 -14.47 -11.43
N LEU A 4 -15.89 -14.52 -12.03
CA LEU A 4 -14.92 -13.41 -11.96
C LEU A 4 -15.43 -12.16 -12.69
N SER A 5 -16.13 -12.34 -13.82
CA SER A 5 -16.74 -11.22 -14.54
C SER A 5 -17.84 -10.56 -13.70
N ALA A 6 -18.68 -11.35 -13.02
CA ALA A 6 -19.72 -10.85 -12.13
C ALA A 6 -19.11 -10.09 -10.94
N MET A 7 -18.09 -10.65 -10.27
CA MET A 7 -17.37 -9.97 -9.18
C MET A 7 -16.72 -8.65 -9.60
N ARG A 8 -16.33 -8.51 -10.88
CA ARG A 8 -15.76 -7.27 -11.42
C ARG A 8 -16.82 -6.29 -11.90
N ALA A 9 -18.05 -6.74 -12.12
CA ALA A 9 -19.16 -5.89 -12.53
C ALA A 9 -19.85 -5.27 -11.31
N ASP A 10 -20.00 -6.03 -10.22
CA ASP A 10 -20.63 -5.58 -8.98
C ASP A 10 -19.61 -5.32 -7.87
N THR A 11 -19.43 -4.05 -7.54
CA THR A 11 -18.52 -3.60 -6.47
C THR A 11 -19.25 -3.30 -5.17
N SER A 12 -20.58 -3.40 -5.13
CA SER A 12 -21.39 -3.09 -3.94
C SER A 12 -21.02 -3.91 -2.68
N PRO A 13 -20.58 -5.18 -2.77
CA PRO A 13 -20.18 -5.91 -1.58
C PRO A 13 -18.92 -5.35 -0.92
N LEU A 14 -18.09 -4.59 -1.66
CA LEU A 14 -16.83 -4.06 -1.16
C LEU A 14 -17.03 -2.87 -0.21
N THR A 15 -18.12 -2.12 -0.37
CA THR A 15 -18.45 -0.97 0.49
C THR A 15 -19.39 -1.36 1.62
N GLY A 16 -19.97 -2.57 1.59
CA GLY A 16 -20.89 -3.07 2.62
C GLY A 16 -20.28 -3.18 4.02
N THR A 17 -18.95 -3.23 4.16
CA THR A 17 -18.25 -3.17 5.46
C THR A 17 -18.23 -1.76 6.07
N HIS A 18 -18.68 -0.77 5.31
CA HIS A 18 -18.64 0.66 5.62
C HIS A 18 -20.04 1.29 5.42
N PRO A 19 -21.08 0.78 6.09
CA PRO A 19 -22.48 1.13 5.78
C PRO A 19 -22.82 2.61 6.02
N ALA A 20 -22.02 3.29 6.83
CA ALA A 20 -22.20 4.71 7.12
C ALA A 20 -21.43 5.63 6.17
N HIS A 21 -20.66 5.10 5.21
CA HIS A 21 -19.84 5.90 4.28
C HIS A 21 -20.48 5.94 2.89
N VAL A 22 -20.36 7.10 2.23
CA VAL A 22 -20.72 7.26 0.82
C VAL A 22 -19.46 7.18 -0.02
N PHE A 23 -19.46 6.26 -0.99
CA PHE A 23 -18.32 6.02 -1.87
C PHE A 23 -18.63 6.46 -3.29
N HIS A 24 -17.68 7.17 -3.90
CA HIS A 24 -17.70 7.52 -5.31
C HIS A 24 -16.40 7.09 -6.00
N PRO A 25 -16.41 6.84 -7.31
CA PRO A 25 -15.18 6.70 -8.09
C PRO A 25 -14.23 7.88 -7.88
N LEU A 26 -12.92 7.61 -7.83
CA LEU A 26 -11.90 8.63 -7.61
C LEU A 26 -11.91 9.73 -8.70
N SER A 27 -12.20 9.36 -9.94
CA SER A 27 -12.38 10.31 -11.06
C SER A 27 -13.50 11.34 -10.78
N GLU A 28 -14.60 10.87 -10.20
CA GLU A 28 -15.75 11.69 -9.81
C GLU A 28 -15.38 12.59 -8.62
N ILE A 29 -14.76 12.06 -7.58
CA ILE A 29 -14.31 12.86 -6.42
C ILE A 29 -13.37 13.98 -6.84
N LEU A 30 -12.38 13.71 -7.69
CA LEU A 30 -11.46 14.74 -8.18
C LEU A 30 -12.20 15.81 -9.00
N SER A 31 -13.25 15.44 -9.73
CA SER A 31 -14.06 16.38 -10.50
C SER A 31 -14.94 17.24 -9.59
N LEU A 32 -15.55 16.64 -8.57
CA LEU A 32 -16.37 17.33 -7.57
C LEU A 32 -15.53 18.32 -6.74
N TRP A 33 -14.37 17.89 -6.25
CA TRP A 33 -13.45 18.76 -5.52
C TRP A 33 -12.96 19.92 -6.38
N ALA A 34 -12.64 19.68 -7.66
CA ALA A 34 -12.27 20.75 -8.58
C ALA A 34 -13.42 21.75 -8.81
N ALA A 35 -14.66 21.26 -8.94
CA ALA A 35 -15.85 22.12 -9.07
C ALA A 35 -16.09 22.96 -7.81
N ASP A 36 -15.71 22.45 -6.64
CA ASP A 36 -15.77 23.16 -5.36
C ASP A 36 -14.54 24.05 -5.09
N GLY A 37 -13.65 24.22 -6.07
CA GLY A 37 -12.49 25.12 -5.98
C GLY A 37 -11.24 24.52 -5.33
N ILE A 38 -11.19 23.21 -5.09
CA ILE A 38 -9.97 22.52 -4.63
C ILE A 38 -9.05 22.23 -5.83
N ASP A 39 -7.81 22.71 -5.77
CA ASP A 39 -6.82 22.42 -6.81
C ASP A 39 -6.40 20.94 -6.80
N THR A 40 -6.83 20.19 -7.81
CA THR A 40 -6.47 18.77 -8.00
C THR A 40 -5.25 18.53 -8.89
N THR A 41 -4.62 19.60 -9.40
CA THR A 41 -3.40 19.53 -10.20
C THR A 41 -2.26 18.75 -9.53
N PRO A 42 -2.00 18.90 -8.21
CA PRO A 42 -0.96 18.15 -7.51
C PRO A 42 -1.16 16.64 -7.59
N PHE A 43 -2.40 16.17 -7.43
CA PHE A 43 -2.72 14.74 -7.55
C PHE A 43 -2.39 14.23 -8.96
N ARG A 44 -2.86 14.93 -10.00
CA ARG A 44 -2.62 14.53 -11.41
C ARG A 44 -1.13 14.49 -11.74
N ALA A 45 -0.38 15.51 -11.32
CA ALA A 45 1.07 15.56 -11.51
C ALA A 45 1.81 14.44 -10.76
N GLY A 46 1.32 14.07 -9.57
CA GLY A 46 1.81 12.92 -8.82
C GLY A 46 1.55 11.59 -9.53
N VAL A 47 0.36 11.41 -10.11
CA VAL A 47 0.00 10.22 -10.90
C VAL A 47 0.90 10.09 -12.14
N GLU A 48 1.15 11.17 -12.87
CA GLU A 48 2.07 11.15 -14.01
C GLU A 48 3.50 10.74 -13.61
N ASN A 49 3.97 11.19 -12.44
CA ASN A 49 5.26 10.80 -11.90
C ASN A 49 5.28 9.29 -11.54
N ALA A 50 4.25 8.82 -10.83
CA ALA A 50 4.09 7.41 -10.50
C ALA A 50 4.08 6.54 -11.77
N GLN A 51 3.30 6.93 -12.79
CA GLN A 51 3.22 6.20 -14.06
C GLN A 51 4.60 6.07 -14.72
N ARG A 52 5.35 7.17 -14.88
CA ARG A 52 6.69 7.12 -15.48
C ARG A 52 7.63 6.21 -14.69
N ARG A 53 7.64 6.33 -13.36
CA ARG A 53 8.52 5.54 -12.50
C ARG A 53 8.16 4.06 -12.54
N TYR A 54 6.87 3.73 -12.47
CA TYR A 54 6.41 2.35 -12.42
C TYR A 54 6.59 1.66 -13.77
N THR A 55 6.44 2.37 -14.89
CA THR A 55 6.84 1.85 -16.20
C THR A 55 8.33 1.50 -16.23
N GLY A 56 9.18 2.28 -15.58
CA GLY A 56 10.60 1.96 -15.39
C GLY A 56 10.85 0.65 -14.62
N TYR A 57 9.91 0.24 -13.76
CA TYR A 57 9.92 -1.05 -13.06
C TYR A 57 9.21 -2.18 -13.83
N GLY A 58 8.70 -1.91 -15.03
CA GLY A 58 7.98 -2.89 -15.86
C GLY A 58 6.45 -2.90 -15.68
N LEU A 59 5.87 -1.94 -14.95
CA LEU A 59 4.42 -1.84 -14.84
C LEU A 59 3.81 -1.34 -16.16
N SER A 60 2.94 -2.16 -16.75
CA SER A 60 2.31 -1.84 -18.03
C SER A 60 1.06 -0.95 -17.92
N ARG A 61 0.34 -1.01 -16.80
CA ARG A 61 -0.90 -0.26 -16.58
C ARG A 61 -1.08 0.14 -15.12
N MET A 62 -1.51 1.38 -14.90
CA MET A 62 -1.99 1.86 -13.61
C MET A 62 -3.41 1.34 -13.34
N LEU A 63 -3.82 1.32 -12.06
CA LEU A 63 -5.21 1.06 -11.69
C LEU A 63 -6.10 2.18 -12.27
N PRO A 64 -7.17 1.89 -13.04
CA PRO A 64 -8.06 2.93 -13.53
C PRO A 64 -8.70 3.71 -12.38
N LEU A 65 -8.83 5.02 -12.50
CA LEU A 65 -9.41 5.87 -11.44
C LEU A 65 -10.86 5.46 -11.12
N ASP A 66 -11.62 5.01 -12.12
CA ASP A 66 -13.00 4.51 -11.91
C ASP A 66 -13.07 3.20 -11.12
N ARG A 67 -11.92 2.55 -10.94
CA ARG A 67 -11.76 1.32 -10.14
C ARG A 67 -11.21 1.63 -8.74
N VAL A 68 -11.25 2.89 -8.32
CA VAL A 68 -10.90 3.32 -6.97
C VAL A 68 -12.13 3.97 -6.37
N LEU A 69 -12.72 3.34 -5.36
CA LEU A 69 -13.86 3.86 -4.63
C LEU A 69 -13.34 4.63 -3.42
N VAL A 70 -13.69 5.91 -3.32
CA VAL A 70 -13.26 6.82 -2.27
C VAL A 70 -14.45 7.14 -1.39
N GLY A 71 -14.38 6.74 -0.12
CA GLY A 71 -15.30 7.19 0.92
C GLY A 71 -14.97 8.62 1.28
N CYS A 72 -15.82 9.58 0.92
CA CYS A 72 -15.58 11.00 1.16
C CYS A 72 -16.57 11.63 2.13
N GLU A 73 -17.65 10.92 2.47
CA GLU A 73 -18.69 11.38 3.37
C GLU A 73 -19.11 10.24 4.29
N SER A 74 -19.52 10.57 5.52
CA SER A 74 -20.12 9.63 6.46
C SER A 74 -21.24 10.25 7.29
N SER A 75 -22.31 9.48 7.49
CA SER A 75 -23.37 9.79 8.44
C SER A 75 -22.99 9.48 9.90
N ARG A 76 -21.85 8.81 10.13
CA ARG A 76 -21.36 8.46 11.46
C ARG A 76 -20.60 9.65 12.05
N ALA A 77 -21.09 10.20 13.16
CA ALA A 77 -20.43 11.29 13.87
C ALA A 77 -19.03 10.88 14.34
N GLY A 78 -18.06 11.78 14.15
CA GLY A 78 -16.65 11.58 14.48
C GLY A 78 -15.87 10.74 13.47
N ALA A 79 -16.48 10.28 12.36
CA ALA A 79 -15.82 9.44 11.37
C ALA A 79 -14.59 10.15 10.78
N PHE A 80 -13.46 9.44 10.77
CA PHE A 80 -12.19 9.98 10.31
C PHE A 80 -11.52 9.01 9.35
N GLY A 81 -11.16 9.47 8.15
CA GLY A 81 -10.61 8.62 7.09
C GLY A 81 -9.11 8.82 6.83
N GLY A 82 -8.66 8.23 5.72
CA GLY A 82 -7.30 8.28 5.19
C GLY A 82 -6.66 6.90 5.05
N PHE A 83 -5.38 6.84 4.65
CA PHE A 83 -4.66 5.59 4.31
C PHE A 83 -4.72 4.48 5.39
N HIS A 84 -4.89 4.82 6.67
CA HIS A 84 -4.96 3.85 7.77
C HIS A 84 -6.38 3.51 8.24
N HIS A 85 -7.42 3.99 7.56
CA HIS A 85 -8.79 3.61 7.89
C HIS A 85 -8.98 2.09 7.75
N PRO A 86 -9.71 1.44 8.68
CA PRO A 86 -9.85 -0.01 8.68
C PRO A 86 -10.54 -0.55 7.42
N ASN A 87 -10.29 -1.83 7.11
CA ASN A 87 -10.99 -2.59 6.07
C ASN A 87 -10.96 -1.96 4.67
N GLN A 88 -9.86 -1.30 4.30
CA GLN A 88 -9.69 -0.67 2.99
C GLN A 88 -8.56 -1.35 2.16
N GLY A 89 -8.20 -0.80 1.00
CA GLY A 89 -7.13 -1.25 0.09
C GLY A 89 -7.61 -2.04 -1.14
N TYR A 90 -6.66 -2.43 -1.99
CA TYR A 90 -6.93 -3.13 -3.25
C TYR A 90 -7.50 -4.56 -3.10
N ARG A 91 -8.56 -4.86 -3.86
CA ARG A 91 -9.26 -6.16 -3.92
C ARG A 91 -8.99 -6.82 -5.26
N HIS A 92 -8.07 -7.78 -5.27
CA HIS A 92 -7.49 -8.31 -6.51
C HIS A 92 -8.41 -9.15 -7.40
N LEU A 93 -9.48 -9.74 -6.86
CA LEU A 93 -10.45 -10.49 -7.68
C LEU A 93 -11.38 -9.54 -8.43
N GLN A 94 -11.89 -8.53 -7.72
CA GLN A 94 -12.75 -7.46 -8.23
C GLN A 94 -11.97 -6.42 -9.05
N MET A 95 -10.65 -6.35 -8.87
CA MET A 95 -9.75 -5.35 -9.46
C MET A 95 -10.17 -3.92 -9.11
N VAL A 96 -10.52 -3.69 -7.85
CA VAL A 96 -11.02 -2.41 -7.31
C VAL A 96 -10.31 -2.10 -6.00
N ALA A 97 -9.96 -0.83 -5.79
CA ALA A 97 -9.52 -0.32 -4.50
C ALA A 97 -10.69 0.36 -3.77
N VAL A 98 -10.75 0.19 -2.45
CA VAL A 98 -11.65 0.94 -1.57
C VAL A 98 -10.75 1.71 -0.62
N ILE A 99 -10.90 3.03 -0.57
CA ILE A 99 -10.09 3.92 0.28
C ILE A 99 -11.00 5.00 0.85
N THR A 100 -10.51 5.76 1.83
CA THR A 100 -11.25 6.90 2.42
C THR A 100 -10.44 8.18 2.28
N MET A 101 -11.15 9.32 2.19
CA MET A 101 -10.55 10.65 2.26
C MET A 101 -9.91 10.87 3.62
N HIS A 102 -8.68 11.40 3.66
CA HIS A 102 -8.06 11.78 4.92
C HIS A 102 -8.78 12.96 5.60
N GLY A 103 -9.02 12.83 6.90
CA GLY A 103 -9.63 13.86 7.74
C GLY A 103 -11.04 13.49 8.21
N PRO A 104 -11.73 14.43 8.89
CA PRO A 104 -13.14 14.28 9.25
C PRO A 104 -14.00 14.05 8.01
N MET A 105 -14.94 13.10 8.11
CA MET A 105 -15.75 12.63 6.99
C MET A 105 -17.22 13.08 7.07
N GLU A 106 -17.60 13.91 8.03
CA GLU A 106 -18.97 14.45 8.13
C GLU A 106 -19.31 15.40 6.97
N ARG A 107 -18.30 15.79 6.18
CA ARG A 107 -18.45 16.63 5.00
C ARG A 107 -17.68 16.01 3.84
N ARG A 108 -18.24 16.15 2.63
CA ARG A 108 -17.63 15.67 1.38
C ARG A 108 -16.25 16.27 1.09
N ASN A 109 -16.06 17.53 1.46
CA ASN A 109 -14.83 18.27 1.15
C ASN A 109 -13.83 18.15 2.30
N PRO A 110 -12.55 17.87 1.99
CA PRO A 110 -11.53 17.75 3.01
C PRO A 110 -11.31 19.10 3.69
N GLU A 111 -11.21 19.10 5.01
CA GLU A 111 -10.81 20.30 5.78
C GLU A 111 -9.40 20.75 5.42
N ARG A 112 -8.55 19.82 4.97
CA ARG A 112 -7.15 20.05 4.58
C ARG A 112 -6.90 19.49 3.18
N PRO A 113 -7.27 20.22 2.12
CA PRO A 113 -7.21 19.71 0.76
C PRO A 113 -5.83 19.20 0.34
N SER A 114 -4.75 19.92 0.67
CA SER A 114 -3.38 19.50 0.32
C SER A 114 -2.99 18.15 0.94
N LEU A 115 -3.29 17.95 2.24
CA LEU A 115 -2.96 16.69 2.92
C LEU A 115 -3.85 15.55 2.44
N ALA A 116 -5.13 15.80 2.21
CA ALA A 116 -6.05 14.81 1.65
C ALA A 116 -5.64 14.38 0.24
N LEU A 117 -5.19 15.30 -0.61
CA LEU A 117 -4.68 14.98 -1.94
C LEU A 117 -3.39 14.16 -1.89
N LEU A 118 -2.47 14.45 -0.96
CA LEU A 118 -1.26 13.65 -0.78
C LEU A 118 -1.59 12.24 -0.28
N ASP A 119 -2.46 12.12 0.73
CA ASP A 119 -2.85 10.80 1.29
C ASP A 119 -3.55 9.95 0.23
N LEU A 120 -4.46 10.56 -0.53
CA LEU A 120 -5.13 9.94 -1.67
C LEU A 120 -4.14 9.52 -2.77
N LEU A 121 -3.13 10.34 -3.06
CA LEU A 121 -2.08 10.03 -4.02
C LEU A 121 -1.22 8.85 -3.54
N ARG A 122 -0.85 8.79 -2.26
CA ARG A 122 -0.14 7.62 -1.70
C ARG A 122 -1.00 6.38 -1.84
N ALA A 123 -2.25 6.42 -1.40
CA ALA A 123 -3.17 5.29 -1.47
C ALA A 123 -3.30 4.77 -2.91
N TYR A 124 -3.52 5.68 -3.87
CA TYR A 124 -3.63 5.34 -5.27
C TYR A 124 -2.32 4.78 -5.86
N ALA A 125 -1.19 5.44 -5.62
CA ALA A 125 0.12 5.00 -6.11
C ALA A 125 0.53 3.65 -5.51
N HIS A 126 0.19 3.40 -4.26
CA HIS A 126 0.37 2.12 -3.57
C HIS A 126 -0.49 1.02 -4.19
N ASP A 127 -1.80 1.26 -4.33
CA ASP A 127 -2.74 0.29 -4.90
C ASP A 127 -2.49 0.03 -6.39
N CYS A 128 -1.86 0.94 -7.12
CA CYS A 128 -1.38 0.68 -8.49
C CYS A 128 -0.30 -0.39 -8.54
N LEU A 129 0.64 -0.41 -7.57
CA LEU A 129 1.65 -1.46 -7.49
C LEU A 129 1.02 -2.80 -7.11
N HIS A 130 0.06 -2.80 -6.19
CA HIS A 130 -0.74 -3.99 -5.91
C HIS A 130 -1.50 -4.46 -7.14
N TYR A 131 -2.20 -3.58 -7.86
CA TYR A 131 -2.93 -3.89 -9.08
C TYR A 131 -2.03 -4.56 -10.12
N GLY A 132 -0.86 -3.96 -10.33
CA GLY A 132 0.14 -4.34 -11.32
C GLY A 132 0.93 -5.61 -11.03
N SER A 133 1.03 -6.00 -9.76
CA SER A 133 1.86 -7.13 -9.34
C SER A 133 1.38 -8.45 -9.95
N ARG A 134 2.34 -9.28 -10.40
CA ARG A 134 2.07 -10.62 -10.94
C ARG A 134 1.24 -11.44 -9.97
N ARG A 135 0.21 -12.11 -10.47
CA ARG A 135 -0.55 -13.10 -9.71
C ARG A 135 -0.75 -14.37 -10.52
N ARG A 136 -0.73 -15.50 -9.81
CA ARG A 136 -1.16 -16.81 -10.33
C ARG A 136 -2.24 -17.36 -9.43
N TYR A 137 -3.19 -18.03 -10.05
CA TYR A 137 -4.30 -18.70 -9.37
C TYR A 137 -4.37 -20.14 -9.86
N ALA A 138 -4.75 -21.03 -8.97
CA ALA A 138 -5.18 -22.38 -9.29
C ALA A 138 -6.67 -22.51 -8.95
N GLU A 139 -7.41 -23.31 -9.70
CA GLU A 139 -8.77 -23.69 -9.34
C GLU A 139 -8.72 -24.89 -8.38
N VAL A 140 -9.37 -24.76 -7.22
CA VAL A 140 -9.46 -25.83 -6.22
C VAL A 140 -10.92 -25.90 -5.78
N ALA A 141 -11.56 -27.05 -6.02
CA ALA A 141 -12.99 -27.25 -5.73
C ALA A 141 -13.90 -26.13 -6.28
N GLY A 142 -13.62 -25.67 -7.51
CA GLY A 142 -14.39 -24.60 -8.17
C GLY A 142 -14.11 -23.18 -7.67
N LEU A 143 -13.17 -22.99 -6.75
CA LEU A 143 -12.79 -21.68 -6.23
C LEU A 143 -11.38 -21.26 -6.67
N PRO A 144 -11.16 -19.98 -7.02
CA PRO A 144 -9.84 -19.48 -7.37
C PRO A 144 -8.98 -19.30 -6.11
N VAL A 145 -7.92 -20.10 -5.98
CA VAL A 145 -6.92 -20.00 -4.91
C VAL A 145 -5.67 -19.31 -5.44
N ARG A 146 -5.26 -18.19 -4.82
CA ARG A 146 -4.06 -17.45 -5.22
C ARG A 146 -2.80 -18.20 -4.79
N THR A 147 -2.01 -18.66 -5.76
CA THR A 147 -0.76 -19.40 -5.54
C THR A 147 0.51 -18.56 -5.72
N GLN A 148 0.37 -17.35 -6.27
CA GLN A 148 1.46 -16.37 -6.33
C GLN A 148 0.91 -14.95 -6.21
N TYR A 149 1.62 -14.11 -5.47
CA TYR A 149 1.46 -12.66 -5.43
C TYR A 149 2.84 -12.00 -5.43
N GLY A 150 3.17 -11.31 -6.53
CA GLY A 150 4.52 -10.85 -6.82
C GLY A 150 5.51 -12.00 -6.77
N ILE A 151 6.50 -11.89 -5.90
CA ILE A 151 7.52 -12.93 -5.65
C ILE A 151 7.18 -13.86 -4.49
N ASN A 152 6.04 -13.68 -3.84
CA ASN A 152 5.60 -14.54 -2.74
C ASN A 152 4.70 -15.65 -3.28
N TYR A 153 5.12 -16.90 -3.09
CA TYR A 153 4.40 -18.09 -3.51
C TYR A 153 3.62 -18.72 -2.35
N ARG A 154 2.53 -19.38 -2.68
CA ARG A 154 1.72 -20.13 -1.73
C ARG A 154 1.23 -21.40 -2.40
N ARG A 155 1.33 -22.53 -1.69
CA ARG A 155 0.74 -23.79 -2.13
C ARG A 155 -0.79 -23.73 -2.04
N VAL A 156 -1.48 -24.57 -2.80
CA VAL A 156 -2.94 -24.71 -2.72
C VAL A 156 -3.43 -25.11 -1.32
N THR A 157 -2.57 -25.77 -0.53
CA THR A 157 -2.81 -26.13 0.87
C THR A 157 -2.62 -24.96 1.85
N GLY A 158 -2.23 -23.78 1.38
CA GLY A 158 -2.04 -22.58 2.19
C GLY A 158 -0.62 -22.34 2.69
N GLN A 159 0.29 -23.31 2.56
CA GLN A 159 1.70 -23.16 2.98
C GLN A 159 2.37 -22.00 2.22
N SER A 160 2.93 -21.05 2.97
CA SER A 160 3.59 -19.84 2.46
C SER A 160 5.06 -20.10 2.12
N TYR A 161 5.54 -19.52 1.02
CA TYR A 161 6.96 -19.57 0.66
C TYR A 161 7.82 -18.89 1.71
N SER A 162 7.37 -17.79 2.31
CA SER A 162 8.07 -17.12 3.40
C SER A 162 7.38 -17.27 4.74
N VAL A 163 8.18 -17.48 5.78
CA VAL A 163 7.75 -17.64 7.18
C VAL A 163 7.21 -16.32 7.73
N ALA A 164 6.25 -16.42 8.66
CA ALA A 164 5.82 -15.25 9.43
C ALA A 164 6.94 -14.84 10.40
N ASP A 165 7.20 -13.55 10.52
CA ASP A 165 8.15 -13.08 11.52
C ASP A 165 7.65 -13.44 12.93
N GLU A 166 8.56 -13.74 13.84
CA GLU A 166 8.23 -13.89 15.26
C GLU A 166 7.58 -12.62 15.81
N ARG A 167 6.69 -12.81 16.80
CA ARG A 167 5.99 -11.69 17.44
C ARG A 167 7.01 -10.74 18.06
N GLY A 168 6.99 -9.47 17.64
CA GLY A 168 7.90 -8.45 18.14
C GLY A 168 9.25 -8.36 17.43
N SER A 169 9.50 -9.17 16.37
CA SER A 169 10.73 -9.05 15.58
C SER A 169 10.93 -7.62 15.04
N ARG A 170 12.18 -7.15 15.05
CA ARG A 170 12.58 -5.86 14.45
C ARG A 170 13.03 -6.00 13.01
N HIS A 171 13.30 -7.23 12.58
CA HIS A 171 13.78 -7.59 11.26
C HIS A 171 12.70 -8.41 10.55
N THR A 172 12.73 -8.45 9.22
CA THR A 172 11.79 -9.28 8.47
C THR A 172 12.50 -10.14 7.44
N ARG A 173 12.03 -11.38 7.33
CA ARG A 173 12.24 -12.26 6.17
C ARG A 173 10.90 -12.68 5.56
N ASN A 174 9.83 -12.01 5.96
CA ASN A 174 8.52 -12.24 5.40
C ASN A 174 8.40 -11.47 4.07
N LEU A 175 8.30 -12.19 2.95
CA LEU A 175 8.15 -11.55 1.64
C LEU A 175 6.91 -10.67 1.56
N GLY A 176 5.84 -10.99 2.29
CA GLY A 176 4.66 -10.11 2.38
C GLY A 176 5.01 -8.72 2.90
N ILE A 177 5.75 -8.65 4.01
CA ILE A 177 6.19 -7.37 4.62
C ILE A 177 7.20 -6.66 3.72
N VAL A 178 8.17 -7.38 3.16
CA VAL A 178 9.18 -6.79 2.27
C VAL A 178 8.53 -6.18 1.03
N MET A 179 7.60 -6.89 0.39
CA MET A 179 6.88 -6.36 -0.78
C MET A 179 5.98 -5.18 -0.43
N GLU A 180 5.24 -5.26 0.68
CA GLU A 180 4.39 -4.16 1.17
C GLU A 180 5.22 -2.91 1.45
N GLY A 181 6.33 -3.04 2.18
CA GLY A 181 7.21 -1.92 2.48
C GLY A 181 7.88 -1.33 1.25
N ALA A 182 8.14 -2.14 0.23
CA ALA A 182 8.61 -1.64 -1.07
C ALA A 182 7.54 -0.83 -1.79
N CYS A 183 6.29 -1.32 -1.83
CA CYS A 183 5.17 -0.58 -2.41
C CYS A 183 4.97 0.76 -1.71
N ASP A 184 4.93 0.77 -0.37
CA ASP A 184 4.67 1.99 0.40
C ASP A 184 5.85 2.96 0.39
N LYS A 185 7.10 2.47 0.45
CA LYS A 185 8.29 3.34 0.31
C LYS A 185 8.26 4.09 -1.03
N GLU A 186 7.89 3.41 -2.11
CA GLU A 186 7.81 4.03 -3.43
C GLU A 186 6.64 5.02 -3.52
N ALA A 187 5.45 4.64 -3.06
CA ALA A 187 4.29 5.54 -3.01
C ALA A 187 4.58 6.82 -2.20
N ARG A 188 5.23 6.69 -1.03
CA ARG A 188 5.66 7.83 -0.21
C ARG A 188 6.75 8.69 -0.87
N SER A 189 7.59 8.10 -1.72
CA SER A 189 8.54 8.88 -2.52
C SER A 189 7.83 9.73 -3.57
N ILE A 190 6.74 9.24 -4.18
CA ILE A 190 5.94 10.00 -5.15
C ILE A 190 5.26 11.20 -4.48
N THR A 191 4.62 10.96 -3.34
CA THR A 191 3.92 12.01 -2.58
C THR A 191 4.90 13.05 -2.04
N ARG A 192 6.07 12.65 -1.53
CA ARG A 192 7.10 13.61 -1.09
C ARG A 192 7.53 14.54 -2.22
N LYS A 193 7.88 13.99 -3.37
CA LYS A 193 8.26 14.80 -4.55
C LYS A 193 7.13 15.70 -5.01
N THR A 194 5.88 15.26 -4.87
CA THR A 194 4.70 16.06 -5.18
C THR A 194 4.53 17.20 -4.18
N ALA A 195 4.65 16.93 -2.88
CA ALA A 195 4.59 17.95 -1.83
C ALA A 195 5.66 19.02 -2.03
N GLU A 196 6.91 18.61 -2.28
CA GLU A 196 8.04 19.50 -2.58
C GLU A 196 7.77 20.37 -3.82
N ARG A 197 7.30 19.76 -4.92
CA ARG A 197 7.02 20.47 -6.18
C ARG A 197 5.94 21.54 -6.05
N PHE A 198 4.92 21.30 -5.22
CA PHE A 198 3.79 22.21 -5.05
C PHE A 198 3.89 23.06 -3.77
N GLY A 199 5.02 23.00 -3.06
CA GLY A 199 5.25 23.80 -1.85
C GLY A 199 4.31 23.46 -0.70
N PHE A 200 3.82 22.22 -0.62
CA PHE A 200 2.98 21.79 0.49
C PHE A 200 3.82 21.63 1.74
N THR A 201 3.42 22.36 2.79
CA THR A 201 4.11 22.36 4.08
C THR A 201 3.42 21.47 5.08
N GLU A 202 4.20 21.01 6.05
CA GLU A 202 3.68 20.29 7.21
C GLU A 202 2.66 21.16 7.97
N PRO A 203 1.48 20.61 8.33
CA PRO A 203 0.53 21.33 9.18
C PRO A 203 1.02 21.52 10.62
N THR A 204 0.42 22.46 11.34
CA THR A 204 0.87 22.85 12.70
C THR A 204 0.26 22.03 13.84
N ASP A 205 -0.88 21.38 13.61
CA ASP A 205 -1.49 20.47 14.58
C ASP A 205 -0.79 19.11 14.57
N VAL A 206 -0.91 18.40 15.70
CA VAL A 206 -0.17 17.15 15.95
C VAL A 206 -0.53 16.06 14.95
N LEU A 207 -1.82 15.84 14.68
CA LEU A 207 -2.27 14.75 13.81
C LEU A 207 -1.95 15.05 12.34
N GLY A 208 -2.18 16.28 11.89
CA GLY A 208 -1.83 16.74 10.55
C GLY A 208 -0.32 16.65 10.28
N ALA A 209 0.52 17.04 11.23
CA ALA A 209 1.96 16.87 11.14
C ALA A 209 2.37 15.39 11.05
N LEU A 210 1.79 14.54 11.89
CA LEU A 210 2.05 13.10 11.89
C LEU A 210 1.66 12.46 10.55
N ALA A 211 0.46 12.76 10.06
CA ALA A 211 -0.04 12.26 8.78
C ALA A 211 0.78 12.80 7.59
N PHE A 212 1.19 14.07 7.62
CA PHE A 212 2.06 14.65 6.59
C PHE A 212 3.43 13.95 6.54
N ARG A 213 4.05 13.70 7.69
CA ARG A 213 5.32 12.96 7.76
C ARG A 213 5.16 11.51 7.31
N ASP A 214 4.04 10.88 7.64
CA ASP A 214 3.74 9.52 7.22
C ASP A 214 3.57 9.43 5.70
N VAL A 215 2.69 10.26 5.13
CA VAL A 215 2.43 10.24 3.69
C VAL A 215 3.67 10.59 2.87
N THR A 216 4.58 11.42 3.40
CA THR A 216 5.85 11.75 2.75
C THR A 216 7.00 10.82 3.13
N GLY A 217 6.80 9.84 4.01
CA GLY A 217 7.83 8.90 4.46
C GLY A 217 8.99 9.54 5.21
N THR A 218 8.71 10.60 5.97
CA THR A 218 9.66 11.36 6.78
C THR A 218 9.42 11.19 8.29
N LEU A 219 8.53 10.26 8.69
CA LEU A 219 8.34 9.90 10.09
C LEU A 219 9.67 9.54 10.77
N THR A 220 9.82 10.02 12.00
CA THR A 220 10.92 9.67 12.90
C THR A 220 10.50 8.56 13.89
N LYS A 221 11.47 8.00 14.63
CA LYS A 221 11.16 7.02 15.69
C LYS A 221 10.42 7.69 16.86
N GLU A 222 10.70 8.97 17.08
CA GLU A 222 10.10 9.82 18.10
C GLU A 222 8.63 10.08 17.78
N ASP A 223 8.28 10.33 16.52
CA ASP A 223 6.88 10.51 16.08
C ASP A 223 6.03 9.27 16.39
N SER A 224 6.59 8.08 16.17
CA SER A 224 5.93 6.81 16.47
C SER A 224 5.71 6.59 17.98
N ARG A 225 6.44 7.31 18.85
CA ARG A 225 6.24 7.25 20.31
C ARG A 225 5.22 8.30 20.78
N ARG A 226 5.20 9.47 20.15
CA ARG A 226 4.32 10.61 20.51
C ARG A 226 2.88 10.47 20.03
N ALA A 227 2.59 9.56 19.10
CA ALA A 227 1.24 9.28 18.61
C ALA A 227 0.23 8.80 19.70
N VAL A 228 0.67 8.63 20.96
CA VAL A 228 -0.16 8.20 22.10
C VAL A 228 -0.97 9.36 22.71
N ASP A 229 -0.62 10.61 22.43
CA ASP A 229 -1.17 11.79 23.11
C ASP A 229 -2.11 12.65 22.23
N VAL A 230 -2.76 12.07 21.20
CA VAL A 230 -3.69 12.82 20.32
C VAL A 230 -5.14 12.71 20.86
N PRO A 231 -5.69 13.72 21.56
CA PRO A 231 -6.86 13.51 22.43
C PRO A 231 -8.19 14.05 21.86
N GLU A 232 -8.31 14.38 20.57
CA GLU A 232 -9.53 15.05 20.08
C GLU A 232 -10.70 14.09 19.80
N SER A 233 -10.44 12.83 19.39
CA SER A 233 -11.49 11.81 19.26
C SER A 233 -10.96 10.36 19.28
N ALA A 234 -11.87 9.40 19.53
CA ALA A 234 -11.54 7.96 19.50
C ALA A 234 -11.12 7.47 18.11
N GLU A 235 -11.76 7.98 17.04
CA GLU A 235 -11.45 7.60 15.66
C GLU A 235 -10.07 8.14 15.22
N GLN A 236 -9.72 9.38 15.62
CA GLN A 236 -8.38 9.92 15.40
C GLN A 236 -7.31 9.14 16.17
N THR A 237 -7.60 8.75 17.41
CA THR A 237 -6.71 7.90 18.22
C THR A 237 -6.47 6.55 17.54
N GLN A 238 -7.53 5.94 17.00
CA GLN A 238 -7.43 4.68 16.26
C GLN A 238 -6.62 4.85 14.96
N TYR A 239 -6.84 5.94 14.22
CA TYR A 239 -6.05 6.26 13.02
C TYR A 239 -4.56 6.41 13.36
N ALA A 240 -4.22 7.21 14.38
CA ALA A 240 -2.83 7.42 14.81
C ALA A 240 -2.17 6.11 15.28
N ALA A 241 -2.93 5.26 15.99
CA ALA A 241 -2.47 3.93 16.38
C ALA A 241 -2.21 3.05 15.16
N ALA A 242 -3.12 3.00 14.18
CA ALA A 242 -2.96 2.21 12.97
C ALA A 242 -1.75 2.66 12.15
N LEU A 243 -1.57 3.98 11.98
CA LEU A 243 -0.40 4.58 11.35
C LEU A 243 0.90 4.13 12.01
N ARG A 244 0.98 4.22 13.34
CA ARG A 244 2.15 3.76 14.11
C ARG A 244 2.41 2.27 13.92
N HIS A 245 1.36 1.44 13.96
CA HIS A 245 1.50 0.00 13.77
C HIS A 245 2.01 -0.33 12.36
N TYR A 246 1.52 0.38 11.34
CA TYR A 246 1.99 0.22 9.96
C TYR A 246 3.46 0.65 9.82
N GLU A 247 3.83 1.82 10.34
CA GLU A 247 5.20 2.31 10.31
C GLU A 247 6.19 1.32 10.96
N MET A 248 5.84 0.81 12.14
CA MET A 248 6.71 -0.14 12.88
C MET A 248 6.69 -1.55 12.29
N GLY A 249 5.53 -2.01 11.81
CA GLY A 249 5.32 -3.38 11.34
C GLY A 249 5.75 -3.60 9.89
N VAL A 250 5.77 -2.54 9.08
CA VAL A 250 6.07 -2.61 7.64
C VAL A 250 7.28 -1.75 7.31
N ASN A 251 7.13 -0.43 7.44
CA ASN A 251 8.08 0.51 6.87
C ASN A 251 9.48 0.42 7.48
N ARG A 252 9.58 0.40 8.81
CA ARG A 252 10.87 0.26 9.50
C ARG A 252 11.51 -1.10 9.28
N ARG A 253 10.72 -2.17 9.21
CA ARG A 253 11.23 -3.51 8.94
C ARG A 253 11.79 -3.61 7.53
N TYR A 254 11.13 -2.98 6.57
CA TYR A 254 11.61 -2.93 5.20
C TYR A 254 12.88 -2.08 5.05
N LEU A 255 12.95 -0.92 5.70
CA LEU A 255 14.19 -0.12 5.73
C LEU A 255 15.34 -0.92 6.34
N HIS A 256 15.09 -1.60 7.45
CA HIS A 256 16.11 -2.44 8.07
C HIS A 256 16.55 -3.61 7.17
N PHE A 257 15.62 -4.22 6.43
CA PHE A 257 15.96 -5.24 5.42
C PHE A 257 16.90 -4.67 4.34
N LEU A 258 16.66 -3.45 3.86
CA LEU A 258 17.55 -2.81 2.89
C LEU A 258 18.94 -2.52 3.49
N GLU A 259 18.99 -1.97 4.70
CA GLU A 259 20.24 -1.69 5.42
C GLU A 259 21.08 -2.96 5.64
N GLU A 260 20.42 -4.08 5.91
CA GLU A 260 21.07 -5.37 6.18
C GLU A 260 21.62 -6.04 4.90
N PHE A 261 20.85 -6.04 3.81
CA PHE A 261 21.18 -6.81 2.59
C PHE A 261 21.71 -5.99 1.42
N ALA A 262 21.64 -4.68 1.51
CA ALA A 262 22.08 -3.77 0.46
C ALA A 262 22.74 -2.51 1.04
N PRO A 263 23.67 -2.62 2.00
CA PRO A 263 24.30 -1.44 2.61
C PRO A 263 25.01 -0.60 1.55
N GLY A 264 24.56 0.65 1.36
CA GLY A 264 25.05 1.58 0.34
C GLY A 264 24.47 1.38 -1.06
N GLU A 265 23.63 0.37 -1.27
CA GLU A 265 22.97 0.02 -2.54
C GLU A 265 21.44 -0.13 -2.35
N GLU A 266 20.87 0.49 -1.32
CA GLU A 266 19.48 0.30 -0.90
C GLU A 266 18.49 0.66 -2.01
N ASN A 267 18.77 1.74 -2.76
CA ASN A 267 17.96 2.16 -3.89
C ASN A 267 18.00 1.16 -5.06
N GLU A 268 19.15 0.54 -5.27
CA GLU A 268 19.34 -0.45 -6.33
C GLU A 268 18.61 -1.76 -6.00
N CYS A 269 18.74 -2.21 -4.74
CA CYS A 269 17.98 -3.33 -4.21
C CYS A 269 16.47 -3.07 -4.27
N HIS A 270 16.02 -1.91 -3.82
CA HIS A 270 14.61 -1.49 -3.89
C HIS A 270 14.06 -1.54 -5.33
N THR A 271 14.81 -1.00 -6.29
CA THR A 271 14.44 -1.01 -7.71
C THR A 271 14.26 -2.42 -8.26
N ARG A 272 15.23 -3.32 -7.98
CA ARG A 272 15.17 -4.72 -8.41
C ARG A 272 14.02 -5.47 -7.74
N LEU A 273 13.77 -5.17 -6.46
CA LEU A 273 12.69 -5.79 -5.72
C LEU A 273 11.33 -5.39 -6.31
N LEU A 274 11.09 -4.12 -6.59
CA LEU A 274 9.86 -3.68 -7.25
C LEU A 274 9.68 -4.30 -8.65
N ALA A 275 10.75 -4.35 -9.45
CA ALA A 275 10.71 -5.01 -10.75
C ALA A 275 10.35 -6.49 -10.63
N ALA A 276 10.93 -7.19 -9.66
CA ALA A 276 10.62 -8.59 -9.37
C ALA A 276 9.18 -8.77 -8.87
N VAL A 277 8.66 -7.87 -8.03
CA VAL A 277 7.26 -7.90 -7.55
C VAL A 277 6.28 -7.71 -8.71
N ILE A 278 6.57 -6.80 -9.64
CA ILE A 278 5.72 -6.56 -10.80
C ILE A 278 5.75 -7.75 -11.75
N SER A 279 6.94 -8.26 -12.10
CA SER A 279 7.10 -9.38 -13.05
C SER A 279 6.71 -10.74 -12.46
N GLY A 280 6.86 -10.89 -11.14
CA GLY A 280 6.81 -12.17 -10.44
C GLY A 280 7.99 -13.09 -10.75
N ASP A 281 9.11 -12.54 -11.22
CA ASP A 281 10.36 -13.23 -11.54
C ASP A 281 11.48 -12.73 -10.63
N THR A 282 12.07 -13.65 -9.87
CA THR A 282 13.15 -13.38 -8.92
C THR A 282 14.54 -13.52 -9.53
N THR A 283 14.69 -13.90 -10.80
CA THR A 283 15.99 -14.27 -11.39
C THR A 283 17.03 -13.15 -11.28
N THR A 284 16.68 -11.92 -11.69
CA THR A 284 17.61 -10.78 -11.65
C THR A 284 17.92 -10.35 -10.21
N LEU A 285 16.91 -10.35 -9.33
CA LEU A 285 17.09 -10.03 -7.91
C LEU A 285 17.97 -11.10 -7.21
N GLY A 286 17.73 -12.37 -7.52
CA GLY A 286 18.47 -13.51 -6.99
C GLY A 286 19.92 -13.50 -7.41
N ALA A 287 20.22 -13.31 -8.69
CA ALA A 287 21.59 -13.18 -9.18
C ALA A 287 22.32 -12.00 -8.50
N TRP A 288 21.66 -10.85 -8.38
CA TRP A 288 22.22 -9.68 -7.72
C TRP A 288 22.52 -9.90 -6.22
N LEU A 289 21.67 -10.66 -5.52
CA LEU A 289 21.90 -11.08 -4.14
C LEU A 289 23.02 -12.11 -4.05
N ASP A 290 23.07 -13.08 -4.97
CA ASP A 290 24.06 -14.14 -4.99
C ASP A 290 25.48 -13.58 -5.24
N ASP A 291 25.62 -12.57 -6.09
CA ASP A 291 26.89 -11.87 -6.33
C ASP A 291 27.46 -11.20 -5.06
N ARG A 292 26.61 -10.85 -4.08
CA ARG A 292 27.00 -10.13 -2.85
C ARG A 292 27.12 -11.02 -1.64
N HIS A 293 26.24 -12.02 -1.52
CA HIS A 293 26.05 -12.81 -0.31
C HIS A 293 26.31 -14.30 -0.53
N GLY A 294 26.61 -14.71 -1.77
CA GLY A 294 26.91 -16.08 -2.16
C GLY A 294 25.70 -16.82 -2.75
N PRO A 295 25.92 -17.98 -3.40
CA PRO A 295 24.89 -18.68 -4.16
C PRO A 295 23.66 -19.09 -3.34
N GLY A 296 22.46 -18.90 -3.90
CA GLY A 296 21.20 -19.33 -3.30
C GLY A 296 20.69 -18.41 -2.18
N THR A 297 21.20 -17.18 -2.09
CA THR A 297 20.86 -16.22 -1.03
C THR A 297 19.37 -15.97 -0.97
N PHE A 298 18.70 -15.72 -2.11
CA PHE A 298 17.26 -15.46 -2.11
C PHE A 298 16.46 -16.59 -1.45
N ALA A 299 16.74 -17.84 -1.82
CA ALA A 299 16.07 -18.99 -1.23
C ALA A 299 16.44 -19.19 0.24
N GLY A 300 17.72 -18.97 0.60
CA GLY A 300 18.18 -19.05 1.99
C GLY A 300 17.50 -18.02 2.91
N LEU A 301 17.25 -16.82 2.40
CA LEU A 301 16.58 -15.76 3.16
C LEU A 301 15.09 -15.99 3.33
N PHE A 302 14.41 -16.41 2.26
CA PHE A 302 12.95 -16.31 2.20
C PHE A 302 12.23 -17.65 2.24
N ARG A 303 12.86 -18.78 1.90
CA ARG A 303 12.15 -20.05 1.75
C ARG A 303 11.91 -20.72 3.10
N THR A 304 10.66 -20.93 3.44
CA THR A 304 10.22 -21.78 4.55
C THR A 304 10.80 -23.19 4.39
N PRO A 305 11.37 -23.78 5.46
CA PRO A 305 11.76 -25.18 5.48
C PRO A 305 10.63 -26.12 5.01
N GLY A 306 10.97 -27.15 4.25
CA GLY A 306 9.98 -28.10 3.72
C GLY A 306 9.00 -27.53 2.68
N TYR A 307 9.21 -26.31 2.15
CA TYR A 307 8.32 -25.75 1.13
C TYR A 307 8.23 -26.59 -0.16
N PHE A 308 9.18 -27.47 -0.44
CA PHE A 308 9.13 -28.41 -1.58
C PHE A 308 8.82 -29.85 -1.18
N GLU A 309 8.64 -30.15 0.11
CA GLU A 309 8.32 -31.50 0.58
C GLU A 309 6.87 -31.87 0.21
N PRO A 310 6.58 -33.15 -0.09
CA PRO A 310 5.20 -33.60 -0.31
C PRO A 310 4.35 -33.34 0.93
N VAL A 311 3.10 -32.93 0.74
CA VAL A 311 2.15 -32.91 1.86
C VAL A 311 1.82 -34.37 2.18
N THR A 312 2.35 -34.89 3.28
CA THR A 312 1.92 -36.19 3.81
C THR A 312 0.44 -36.08 4.15
N ALA A 313 -0.37 -36.89 3.48
CA ALA A 313 -1.81 -36.99 3.70
C ALA A 313 -2.14 -37.54 5.09
#